data_AF-A0A2M7K3W1-F1
#
_entry.id   AF-A0A2M7K3W1-F1
#
_cell.length_a   1.000
_cell.length_b   1.000
_cell.length_c   1.000
_cell.angle_alpha   90.00
_cell.angle_beta   90.00
_cell.angle_gamma   90.00
#
_symmetry.space_group_name_H-M   'P 1'
#
loop_
_entity.id
_entity.type
_entity.pdbx_description
1 polymer ?
#
loop_
_entity_poly.entity_id
_entity_poly.type
_entity_poly.pdbx_seq_one_letter_code
_entity_poly.pdbx_strand_id
1 'polypeptide(L)' 'MRNFKILVLAFLICSNIIGQTVFSPEQIISSSQNAPISPYCADIDGDNLKDVIAASWSDDNICWYKNIGNGTFSNA' A
#
# COMPACT_ATOMS: atom_id res chain seq x y z
N MET A 1 9.59 21.04 40.37
CA MET A 1 8.38 20.74 39.55
C MET A 1 8.53 20.97 38.04
N ARG A 2 9.53 21.74 37.55
CA ARG A 2 9.67 22.07 36.12
C ARG A 2 10.22 20.91 35.25
N ASN A 3 10.96 19.97 35.85
CA ASN A 3 11.63 18.88 35.13
C ASN A 3 10.73 17.65 34.90
N PHE A 4 9.69 17.47 35.73
CA PHE A 4 8.75 16.34 35.59
C PHE A 4 7.84 16.48 34.37
N LYS A 5 7.45 17.72 34.01
CA LYS A 5 6.66 18.01 32.81
C LYS A 5 7.39 17.71 31.51
N ILE A 6 8.72 17.91 31.48
CA ILE A 6 9.58 17.61 30.32
C ILE A 6 9.68 16.09 30.10
N LEU A 7 9.73 15.30 31.17
CA LEU A 7 9.76 13.83 31.08
C LEU A 7 8.45 13.25 30.54
N VAL A 8 7.30 13.78 31.00
CA VAL A 8 5.97 13.35 30.56
C VAL A 8 5.72 13.71 29.09
N LEU A 9 6.19 14.87 28.63
CA LEU A 9 6.07 15.28 27.23
C LEU A 9 6.95 14.44 26.30
N ALA A 10 8.18 14.10 26.72
CA ALA A 10 9.06 13.20 25.97
C ALA A 10 8.45 11.79 25.81
N PHE A 11 7.74 11.28 26.83
CA PHE A 11 7.07 9.99 26.77
C PHE A 11 5.88 9.97 25.79
N LEU A 12 5.12 11.07 25.71
CA LEU A 12 4.00 11.25 24.75
C LEU A 12 4.48 11.41 23.29
N ILE A 13 5.68 11.94 23.08
CA ILE A 13 6.28 12.08 21.75
C ILE A 13 6.85 10.71 21.32
N CYS A 14 7.49 9.96 22.23
CA CYS A 14 7.98 8.62 21.94
C CYS A 14 6.86 7.61 21.64
N SER A 15 5.67 7.73 22.23
CA SER A 15 4.53 6.86 21.90
C SER A 15 4.03 7.03 20.46
N ASN A 16 4.40 8.11 19.77
CA ASN A 16 4.10 8.34 18.35
C ASN A 16 5.33 8.14 17.45
N ILE A 17 6.51 7.81 18.01
CA ILE A 17 7.78 7.68 17.27
C ILE A 17 8.37 6.26 17.36
N ILE A 18 7.89 5.39 18.25
CA ILE A 18 8.16 3.96 18.12
C ILE A 18 7.38 3.49 16.90
N GLY A 19 8.10 3.25 15.79
CA GLY A 19 7.56 2.94 14.47
C GLY A 19 6.58 1.78 14.44
N GLN A 20 5.33 2.05 14.80
CA GLN A 20 4.20 1.23 14.45
C GLN A 20 3.71 1.77 13.12
N THR A 21 4.30 1.29 12.02
CA THR A 21 3.58 1.24 10.75
C THR A 21 2.40 0.31 10.96
N VAL A 22 1.29 0.87 11.43
CA VAL A 22 -0.02 0.24 11.32
C VAL A 22 -0.27 0.14 9.83
N PHE A 23 -0.28 -1.07 9.28
CA PHE A 23 -0.74 -1.27 7.91
C PHE A 23 -2.17 -0.76 7.82
N SER A 24 -2.52 -0.16 6.68
CA SER A 24 -3.92 0.12 6.39
C SER A 24 -4.72 -1.18 6.40
N PRO A 25 -6.06 -1.11 6.56
CA PRO A 25 -6.91 -2.24 6.24
C PRO A 25 -6.57 -2.83 4.87
N GLU A 26 -6.87 -4.13 4.70
CA GLU A 26 -6.72 -4.80 3.41
C GLU A 26 -7.44 -4.01 2.31
N GLN A 27 -6.76 -3.84 1.18
CA GLN A 27 -7.32 -3.21 0.00
C GLN A 27 -7.35 -4.23 -1.13
N ILE A 28 -8.55 -4.66 -1.50
CA ILE A 28 -8.74 -5.61 -2.58
C ILE A 28 -8.72 -4.83 -3.90
N ILE A 29 -7.72 -5.09 -4.74
CA ILE A 29 -7.61 -4.53 -6.09
C ILE A 29 -8.52 -5.29 -7.07
N SER A 30 -8.54 -6.62 -6.98
CA SER A 30 -9.40 -7.48 -7.80
C SER A 30 -9.59 -8.84 -7.14
N SER A 31 -10.78 -9.42 -7.31
CA SER A 31 -11.14 -10.78 -6.86
C SER A 31 -11.64 -11.67 -8.00
N SER A 32 -11.63 -11.16 -9.24
CA SER A 32 -12.15 -11.85 -10.42
C SER A 32 -11.12 -12.76 -11.10
N GLN A 33 -9.84 -12.57 -10.78
CA GLN A 33 -8.76 -13.21 -11.53
C GLN A 33 -8.46 -14.58 -10.94
N ASN A 34 -8.39 -15.56 -11.82
CA ASN A 34 -8.13 -16.92 -11.42
C ASN A 34 -6.61 -17.15 -11.41
N ALA A 35 -6.08 -17.62 -10.28
CA ALA A 35 -4.66 -17.92 -10.06
C ALA A 35 -3.64 -16.83 -10.50
N PRO A 36 -3.63 -15.63 -9.87
CA PRO A 36 -2.54 -14.66 -10.07
C PRO A 36 -1.23 -15.20 -9.46
N ILE A 37 -0.16 -15.32 -10.25
CA ILE A 37 1.09 -15.97 -9.80
C ILE A 37 2.21 -14.96 -9.47
N SER A 38 2.18 -13.76 -10.04
CA SER A 38 3.31 -12.84 -9.94
C SER A 38 2.90 -11.37 -10.07
N PRO A 39 2.42 -10.73 -8.99
CA PRO A 39 2.22 -9.29 -9.01
C PRO A 39 3.57 -8.55 -9.04
N TYR A 40 3.68 -7.53 -9.87
CA TYR A 40 4.81 -6.62 -9.95
C TYR A 40 4.32 -5.16 -9.91
N CYS A 41 5.09 -4.28 -9.26
CA CYS A 41 4.72 -2.87 -9.12
C CYS A 41 5.71 -1.96 -9.85
N ALA A 42 5.22 -1.17 -10.79
CA ALA A 42 6.01 -0.22 -11.58
C ALA A 42 5.16 0.98 -11.96
N ASP A 43 5.80 2.11 -12.27
CA ASP A 43 5.12 3.24 -12.90
C ASP A 43 5.12 2.95 -14.40
N ILE A 44 3.98 2.50 -14.94
CA ILE A 44 3.89 1.99 -16.31
C ILE A 44 3.57 3.12 -17.29
N ASP A 45 2.82 4.14 -16.85
CA ASP A 45 2.35 5.22 -17.71
C ASP A 45 2.98 6.59 -17.46
N GLY A 46 3.88 6.69 -16.48
CA GLY A 46 4.72 7.86 -16.25
C GLY A 46 4.07 8.94 -15.40
N ASP A 47 3.00 8.63 -14.66
CA ASP A 47 2.34 9.58 -13.76
C ASP A 47 2.95 9.63 -12.34
N ASN A 48 4.05 8.90 -12.12
CA ASN A 48 4.75 8.72 -10.84
C ASN A 48 3.94 7.96 -9.77
N LEU A 49 2.84 7.30 -10.15
CA LEU A 49 2.15 6.34 -9.28
C LEU A 49 2.61 4.92 -9.62
N LYS A 50 2.83 4.10 -8.59
CA LYS A 50 3.13 2.68 -8.81
C LYS A 50 1.84 1.95 -9.13
N ASP A 51 1.74 1.45 -10.35
CA ASP A 51 0.71 0.53 -10.83
C ASP A 51 1.01 -0.91 -10.37
N VAL A 52 0.02 -1.79 -10.55
CA VAL A 52 0.18 -3.24 -10.32
C VAL A 52 -0.08 -3.99 -11.63
N ILE A 53 0.85 -4.87 -12.00
CA ILE A 53 0.68 -5.81 -13.11
C ILE A 53 0.74 -7.23 -12.58
N ALA A 54 -0.11 -8.13 -13.07
CA ALA A 54 -0.13 -9.52 -12.65
C ALA A 54 -0.40 -10.45 -13.85
N ALA A 55 0.29 -11.58 -13.89
CA ALA A 55 -0.04 -12.66 -14.82
C ALA A 55 -1.05 -13.62 -14.18
N SER A 56 -2.12 -13.92 -14.91
CA SER A 56 -3.05 -15.04 -14.63
C SER A 56 -2.51 -16.30 -15.30
N TRP A 57 -2.31 -17.35 -14.52
CA TRP A 57 -1.85 -18.63 -15.07
C TRP A 57 -2.96 -19.45 -15.71
N SER A 58 -4.21 -19.30 -15.24
CA SER A 58 -5.32 -20.06 -15.82
C SER A 58 -5.88 -19.43 -17.08
N ASP A 59 -5.79 -18.11 -17.19
CA ASP A 59 -6.46 -17.35 -18.25
C ASP A 59 -5.48 -16.85 -19.32
N ASP A 60 -4.18 -17.20 -19.19
CA ASP A 60 -3.07 -16.78 -20.06
C ASP A 60 -3.03 -15.25 -20.32
N ASN A 61 -3.55 -14.47 -19.38
CA ASN A 61 -3.71 -13.02 -19.52
C ASN A 61 -2.75 -12.26 -18.60
N ILE A 62 -2.33 -11.09 -19.08
CA ILE A 62 -1.64 -10.08 -18.26
C ILE A 62 -2.66 -9.01 -17.89
N CYS A 63 -2.85 -8.80 -16.59
CA CYS A 63 -3.75 -7.79 -16.04
C CYS A 63 -2.95 -6.59 -15.56
N TRP A 64 -3.38 -5.38 -15.94
CA TRP A 64 -2.82 -4.12 -15.48
C TRP A 64 -3.86 -3.33 -14.70
N TYR A 65 -3.55 -3.06 -13.44
CA TYR A 65 -4.34 -2.22 -12.56
C TYR A 65 -3.62 -0.89 -12.39
N LYS A 66 -4.09 0.13 -13.11
CA LYS A 66 -3.54 1.49 -13.02
C LYS A 66 -3.85 2.07 -11.64
N ASN A 67 -2.85 2.62 -10.97
CA ASN A 67 -3.05 3.37 -9.75
C ASN A 67 -3.52 4.79 -10.09
N ILE A 68 -4.68 5.20 -9.59
CA ILE A 68 -5.23 6.54 -9.81
C ILE A 68 -5.14 7.43 -8.55
N GLY A 69 -4.34 6.99 -7.58
CA GLY A 69 -4.07 7.69 -6.33
C GLY A 69 -5.03 7.32 -5.20
N ASN A 70 -4.68 7.72 -3.98
CA ASN A 70 -5.49 7.50 -2.77
C ASN A 70 -5.93 6.04 -2.54
N GLY A 71 -5.11 5.08 -2.95
CA GLY A 71 -5.46 3.66 -2.84
C GLY A 71 -6.56 3.23 -3.81
N THR A 72 -6.80 3.94 -4.91
CA THR A 72 -7.77 3.52 -5.93
C THR A 72 -7.04 3.00 -7.16
N PHE A 73 -7.53 1.89 -7.71
CA PHE A 73 -6.98 1.24 -8.89
C PHE A 73 -8.05 1.07 -9.97
N SER A 74 -7.67 1.14 -11.25
CA SER A 74 -8.55 0.79 -12.35
C SER A 74 -8.82 -0.72 -12.37
N ASN A 75 -9.91 -1.12 -13.00
CA ASN A 75 -10.07 -2.52 -13.40
C ASN A 75 -9.05 -2.86 -14.50
N ALA A 76 -8.62 -4.12 -14.51
CA ALA A 76 -7.81 -4.70 -15.58
C ALA A 76 -8.67 -5.07 -16.80
#